data_AF-A0AAD4ZLS3-F1
#
_entry.id   AF-A0AAD4ZLS3-F1
#
_cell.length_a   1.000
_cell.length_b   1.000
_cell.length_c   1.000
_cell.angle_alpha   90.00
_cell.angle_beta   90.00
_cell.angle_gamma   90.00
#
_symmetry.space_group_name_H-M   'P 1'
#
loop_
_entity.id
_entity.type
_entity.pdbx_description
1 polymer ?
#
loop_
_entity_poly.entity_id
_entity_poly.type
_entity_poly.pdbx_seq_one_letter_code
_entity_poly.pdbx_strand_id
1 'polypeptide(L)'
;MTQALRHLMRVPLVDKKWTQLPKDLKEKIWEAVQMAYVVGEGGRKMVMSSATKKWKDFKSTLNRQFILPFANEKDKLKEPPQLYNFIEKSQWDAFVASRLSQVFEAVHSEQS
;
A
#
# COMPACT_ATOMS: atom_id res chain seq x y z
N MET A 1 -0.84 -0.24 -18.61
CA MET A 1 -1.01 -0.71 -17.22
C MET A 1 -2.24 -1.59 -17.15
N THR A 2 -2.12 -2.84 -16.70
CA THR A 2 -3.21 -3.83 -16.67
C THR A 2 -4.27 -3.45 -15.63
N GLN A 3 -5.56 -3.63 -15.95
CA GLN A 3 -6.71 -3.27 -15.12
C GLN A 3 -6.66 -3.84 -13.68
N ALA A 4 -6.05 -5.03 -13.51
CA ALA A 4 -5.77 -5.66 -12.22
C ALA A 4 -4.96 -4.79 -11.24
N LEU A 5 -3.95 -4.06 -11.75
CA LEU A 5 -3.15 -3.16 -10.92
C LEU A 5 -3.99 -1.99 -10.43
N ARG A 6 -4.96 -1.50 -11.23
CA ARG A 6 -5.86 -0.39 -10.86
C ARG A 6 -6.75 -0.70 -9.67
N HIS A 7 -7.18 -1.93 -9.50
CA HIS A 7 -7.98 -2.34 -8.34
C HIS A 7 -7.13 -2.61 -7.09
N LEU A 8 -5.90 -3.12 -7.25
CA LEU A 8 -4.94 -3.16 -6.15
C LEU A 8 -4.57 -1.77 -5.62
N MET A 9 -4.57 -0.76 -6.49
CA MET A 9 -4.28 0.63 -6.11
C MET A 9 -5.38 1.29 -5.25
N ARG A 10 -6.59 0.70 -5.19
CA ARG A 10 -7.68 1.14 -4.27
C ARG A 10 -7.56 0.56 -2.86
N VAL A 11 -6.58 -0.31 -2.62
CA VAL A 11 -6.32 -0.82 -1.28
C VAL A 11 -5.78 0.34 -0.43
N PRO A 12 -6.33 0.57 0.78
CA PRO A 12 -5.83 1.61 1.66
C PRO A 12 -4.32 1.44 1.93
N LEU A 13 -3.56 2.54 1.82
CA LEU A 13 -2.13 2.54 2.17
C LEU A 13 -1.92 2.39 3.69
N VAL A 14 -2.80 2.99 4.48
CA VAL A 14 -2.79 2.90 5.94
C VAL A 14 -2.96 1.45 6.39
N ASP A 15 -2.35 1.10 7.52
CA ASP A 15 -2.20 -0.27 8.03
C ASP A 15 -3.50 -0.92 8.51
N LYS A 16 -4.42 -1.18 7.57
CA LYS A 16 -5.36 -2.28 7.74
C LYS A 16 -4.62 -3.57 7.44
N LYS A 17 -4.67 -4.54 8.37
CA LYS A 17 -4.21 -5.89 8.09
C LYS A 17 -5.00 -6.42 6.89
N TRP A 18 -4.37 -7.18 6.00
CA TRP A 18 -5.05 -7.76 4.83
C TRP A 18 -6.32 -8.54 5.23
N THR A 19 -6.30 -9.19 6.39
CA THR A 19 -7.46 -9.86 6.98
C THR A 19 -8.64 -8.92 7.24
N GLN A 20 -8.38 -7.66 7.60
CA GLN A 20 -9.37 -6.62 7.90
C GLN A 20 -9.88 -5.87 6.67
N LEU A 21 -9.35 -6.13 5.48
CA LEU A 21 -9.92 -5.54 4.26
C LEU A 21 -11.32 -6.12 3.99
N PRO A 22 -12.29 -5.28 3.58
CA PRO A 22 -13.63 -5.73 3.21
C PRO A 22 -13.58 -6.87 2.20
N LYS A 23 -14.47 -7.86 2.35
CA LYS A 23 -14.55 -9.01 1.44
C LYS A 23 -14.73 -8.53 0.00
N ASP A 24 -15.62 -7.58 -0.24
CA ASP A 24 -15.92 -7.02 -1.55
C ASP A 24 -14.70 -6.38 -2.24
N LEU A 25 -13.76 -5.83 -1.46
CA LEU A 25 -12.52 -5.29 -2.03
C LEU A 25 -11.61 -6.43 -2.51
N LYS A 26 -11.55 -7.53 -1.76
CA LYS A 26 -10.79 -8.73 -2.15
C LYS A 26 -11.41 -9.41 -3.37
N GLU A 27 -12.74 -9.45 -3.46
CA GLU A 27 -13.46 -9.95 -4.65
C GLU A 27 -13.16 -9.07 -5.86
N LYS A 28 -13.25 -7.74 -5.75
CA LYS A 28 -12.92 -6.82 -6.88
C LYS A 28 -11.48 -6.96 -7.36
N ILE A 29 -10.53 -7.21 -6.46
CA ILE A 29 -9.13 -7.49 -6.82
C ILE A 29 -9.06 -8.82 -7.59
N TRP A 30 -9.77 -9.85 -7.12
CA TRP A 30 -9.81 -11.16 -7.76
C TRP A 30 -10.45 -11.09 -9.15
N GLU A 31 -11.60 -10.45 -9.30
CA GLU A 31 -12.26 -10.21 -10.59
C GLU A 31 -11.34 -9.47 -11.56
N ALA A 32 -10.64 -8.43 -11.10
CA ALA A 32 -9.73 -7.68 -11.94
C ALA A 32 -8.52 -8.52 -12.41
N VAL A 33 -8.06 -9.46 -11.59
CA VAL A 33 -7.04 -10.44 -11.98
C VAL A 33 -7.60 -11.40 -13.03
N GLN A 34 -8.80 -11.94 -12.85
CA GLN A 34 -9.44 -12.85 -13.80
C GLN A 34 -9.72 -12.17 -15.15
N MET A 35 -10.05 -10.89 -15.16
CA MET A 35 -10.20 -10.12 -16.39
C MET A 35 -8.85 -9.86 -17.10
N ALA A 36 -7.76 -9.74 -16.35
CA ALA A 36 -6.44 -9.43 -16.88
C ALA A 36 -5.62 -10.67 -17.28
N TYR A 37 -5.93 -11.83 -16.71
CA TYR A 37 -5.16 -13.06 -16.84
C TYR A 37 -6.08 -14.28 -16.90
N VAL A 38 -5.74 -15.28 -17.71
CA VAL A 38 -6.46 -16.55 -17.76
C VAL A 38 -6.10 -17.38 -16.53
N VAL A 39 -6.86 -17.20 -15.43
CA VAL A 39 -6.64 -17.90 -14.15
C VAL A 39 -7.96 -18.45 -13.62
N GLY A 40 -7.98 -19.76 -13.34
CA GLY A 40 -9.12 -20.42 -12.70
C GLY A 40 -9.13 -20.28 -11.17
N GLU A 41 -10.26 -20.61 -10.54
CA GLU A 41 -10.44 -20.55 -9.07
C GLU A 41 -9.36 -21.33 -8.28
N GLY A 42 -8.84 -22.43 -8.83
CA GLY A 42 -7.75 -23.19 -8.20
C GLY A 42 -6.47 -22.36 -7.95
N GLY A 43 -6.24 -21.30 -8.72
CA GLY A 43 -5.09 -20.38 -8.57
C GLY A 43 -5.34 -19.23 -7.59
N ARG A 44 -6.58 -19.04 -7.11
CA ARG A 44 -6.99 -17.85 -6.37
C ARG A 44 -6.14 -17.58 -5.13
N LYS A 45 -5.91 -18.60 -4.31
CA LYS A 45 -5.10 -18.47 -3.09
C LYS A 45 -3.68 -17.98 -3.39
N MET A 46 -3.05 -18.55 -4.43
CA MET A 46 -1.69 -18.20 -4.83
C MET A 46 -1.64 -16.76 -5.34
N VAL A 47 -2.55 -16.38 -6.23
CA VAL A 47 -2.58 -15.03 -6.81
C VAL A 47 -2.86 -13.98 -5.74
N MET A 48 -3.83 -14.22 -4.86
CA MET A 48 -4.15 -13.29 -3.77
C MET A 48 -3.00 -13.15 -2.77
N SER A 49 -2.25 -14.23 -2.50
CA SER A 49 -1.02 -14.18 -1.69
C SER A 49 0.05 -13.32 -2.37
N SER A 50 0.31 -13.53 -3.66
CA SER A 50 1.26 -12.74 -4.46
C SER A 50 0.88 -11.26 -4.52
N ALA A 51 -0.41 -10.96 -4.69
CA ALA A 51 -0.93 -9.59 -4.67
C ALA A 51 -0.72 -8.92 -3.31
N THR A 52 -0.99 -9.65 -2.22
CA THR A 52 -0.75 -9.18 -0.85
C THR A 52 0.74 -8.87 -0.62
N LYS A 53 1.64 -9.74 -1.09
CA LYS A 53 3.08 -9.55 -0.98
C LYS A 53 3.52 -8.30 -1.75
N LYS A 54 3.14 -8.17 -3.02
CA LYS A 54 3.43 -6.97 -3.84
C LYS A 54 2.92 -5.69 -3.19
N TRP A 55 1.73 -5.71 -2.57
CA TRP A 55 1.21 -4.55 -1.86
C TRP A 55 2.04 -4.18 -0.63
N LYS A 56 2.45 -5.17 0.18
CA LYS A 56 3.33 -4.94 1.33
C LYS A 56 4.69 -4.37 0.89
N ASP A 57 5.28 -4.95 -0.15
CA ASP A 57 6.57 -4.51 -0.71
C ASP A 57 6.48 -3.08 -1.24
N PHE A 58 5.39 -2.74 -1.93
CA PHE A 58 5.12 -1.38 -2.40
C PHE A 58 5.06 -0.37 -1.24
N LYS A 59 4.31 -0.66 -0.17
CA LYS A 59 4.27 0.20 1.03
C LYS A 59 5.65 0.35 1.68
N SER A 60 6.44 -0.72 1.72
CA SER A 60 7.80 -0.70 2.24
C SER A 60 8.71 0.21 1.42
N THR A 61 8.65 0.09 0.09
CA THR A 61 9.38 0.97 -0.84
C THR A 61 8.97 2.44 -0.66
N LEU A 62 7.67 2.73 -0.60
CA LEU A 62 7.18 4.09 -0.34
C LEU A 62 7.77 4.68 0.94
N ASN A 63 7.71 3.90 2.03
CA ASN A 63 8.25 4.35 3.31
C ASN A 63 9.77 4.60 3.24
N ARG A 64 10.54 3.61 2.75
CA ARG A 64 12.00 3.67 2.77
C ARG A 64 12.59 4.71 1.84
N GLN A 65 11.99 4.93 0.67
CA GLN A 65 12.55 5.81 -0.35
C GLN A 65 11.98 7.23 -0.29
N PHE A 66 10.73 7.40 0.18
CA PHE A 66 10.02 8.67 0.05
C PHE A 66 9.55 9.26 1.38
N ILE A 67 9.58 8.51 2.49
CA ILE A 67 9.19 9.03 3.81
C ILE A 67 10.39 9.13 4.75
N LEU A 68 11.05 8.00 5.04
CA LEU A 68 12.16 7.93 5.99
C LEU A 68 13.28 8.95 5.71
N PRO A 69 13.75 9.15 4.46
CA PRO A 69 14.81 10.12 4.18
C PRO A 69 14.43 11.57 4.49
N PHE A 70 13.13 11.88 4.57
CA PHE A 70 12.60 13.23 4.73
C PHE A 70 11.74 13.36 6.01
N ALA A 71 11.90 12.46 6.99
CA ALA A 71 11.08 12.44 8.20
C ALA A 71 11.10 13.78 8.98
N ASN A 72 12.21 14.50 8.90
CA ASN A 72 12.40 15.82 9.52
C ASN A 72 12.06 17.00 8.57
N GLU A 73 11.86 16.74 7.29
CA GLU A 73 11.63 17.74 6.24
C GLU A 73 10.19 17.66 5.72
N LYS A 74 9.23 18.02 6.57
CA LYS A 74 7.78 17.88 6.28
C LYS A 74 7.34 18.52 4.95
N ASP A 75 8.00 19.59 4.52
CA ASP A 75 7.71 20.24 3.24
C ASP A 75 7.93 19.34 2.04
N LYS A 76 8.91 18.42 2.11
CA LYS A 76 9.18 17.42 1.05
C LYS A 76 8.17 16.28 1.03
N LEU A 77 7.32 16.17 2.05
CA LEU A 77 6.30 15.12 2.18
C LEU A 77 4.88 15.59 1.84
N LYS A 78 4.69 16.86 1.46
CA LYS A 78 3.36 17.45 1.18
C LYS A 78 2.63 16.81 0.00
N GLU A 79 3.39 16.31 -0.97
CA GLU A 79 2.87 15.75 -2.21
C GLU A 79 3.36 14.30 -2.38
N PRO A 80 2.53 13.41 -2.96
CA PRO A 80 2.95 12.06 -3.28
C PRO A 80 4.05 12.06 -4.35
N PRO A 81 4.90 11.02 -4.40
CA PRO A 81 5.91 10.91 -5.44
C PRO A 81 5.26 10.90 -6.84
N GLN A 82 5.75 11.75 -7.74
CA GLN A 82 5.19 11.89 -9.10
C GLN A 82 5.17 10.58 -9.90
N LEU A 83 6.11 9.67 -9.61
CA LEU A 83 6.16 8.32 -10.19
C LEU A 83 4.89 7.51 -9.91
N TYR A 84 4.19 7.82 -8.82
CA TYR A 84 2.98 7.16 -8.37
C TYR A 84 1.79 8.13 -8.38
N ASN A 85 1.55 8.73 -9.55
CA ASN A 85 0.45 9.69 -9.79
C ASN A 85 -0.97 9.16 -9.52
N PHE A 86 -1.13 7.87 -9.28
CA PHE A 86 -2.38 7.23 -8.89
C PHE A 86 -2.66 7.33 -7.38
N ILE A 87 -1.68 7.75 -6.56
CA ILE A 87 -1.88 7.96 -5.13
C ILE A 87 -2.55 9.31 -4.96
N GLU A 88 -3.79 9.31 -4.48
CA GLU A 88 -4.46 10.55 -4.10
C GLU A 88 -3.77 11.20 -2.90
N LYS A 89 -3.74 12.53 -2.89
CA LYS A 89 -3.09 13.30 -1.82
C LYS A 89 -3.62 12.94 -0.43
N SER A 90 -4.93 12.76 -0.27
CA SER A 90 -5.56 12.36 1.00
C SER A 90 -5.03 11.01 1.51
N GLN A 91 -4.83 10.05 0.62
CA GLN A 91 -4.30 8.73 0.92
C GLN A 91 -2.80 8.79 1.27
N TRP A 92 -2.06 9.65 0.57
CA TRP A 92 -0.66 9.94 0.86
C TRP A 92 -0.48 10.58 2.24
N ASP A 93 -1.22 11.65 2.53
CA ASP A 93 -1.15 12.39 3.80
C ASP A 93 -1.43 11.43 4.98
N ALA A 94 -2.46 10.60 4.88
CA ALA A 94 -2.79 9.61 5.91
C ALA A 94 -1.69 8.54 6.09
N PHE A 95 -1.04 8.13 4.99
CA PHE A 95 0.06 7.16 5.03
C PHE A 95 1.33 7.75 5.67
N VAL A 96 1.70 8.99 5.32
CA VAL A 96 2.82 9.71 5.92
C VAL A 96 2.61 9.87 7.42
N ALA A 97 1.42 10.34 7.85
CA ALA A 97 1.09 10.49 9.26
C ALA A 97 1.22 9.18 10.03
N SER A 98 0.70 8.07 9.46
CA SER A 98 0.83 6.73 10.03
C SER A 98 2.28 6.29 10.20
N ARG A 99 3.16 6.55 9.22
CA ARG A 99 4.56 6.12 9.27
C ARG A 99 5.39 6.96 10.22
N LEU A 100 5.18 8.28 10.26
CA LEU A 100 5.90 9.15 11.20
C LEU A 100 5.53 8.85 12.65
N SER A 101 4.28 8.48 12.94
CA SER A 101 3.88 8.01 14.28
C SER A 101 4.65 6.75 14.70
N GLN A 102 4.76 5.76 13.81
CA GLN A 102 5.48 4.51 14.08
C GLN A 102 6.99 4.74 14.26
N VAL A 103 7.59 5.62 13.46
CA VAL A 103 9.01 5.98 13.60
C VAL A 103 9.25 6.63 14.96
N PHE A 104 8.36 7.53 15.37
CA PHE A 104 8.45 8.17 16.68
C PHE A 104 8.35 7.17 17.84
N GLU A 105 7.37 6.26 17.79
CA GLU A 105 7.20 5.19 18.79
C GLU A 105 8.43 4.27 18.87
N ALA A 106 8.99 3.87 17.73
CA ALA A 106 10.16 2.99 17.68
C ALA A 106 11.40 3.63 18.34
N VAL A 107 11.69 4.90 18.02
CA VAL A 107 12.81 5.64 18.62
C VAL A 107 12.67 5.77 20.13
N HIS A 108 11.45 6.00 20.63
CA HIS A 108 11.22 6.15 22.07
C HIS A 108 11.33 4.81 22.82
N SER A 109 11.00 3.69 22.17
CA SER A 109 11.08 2.35 22.77
C SER A 109 12.51 1.81 22.90
N GLU A 110 13.46 2.27 22.08
CA GLU A 110 14.87 1.85 22.16
C GLU A 110 15.68 2.62 23.22
N GLN A 111 15.11 3.69 23.80
CA GLN A 111 15.76 4.56 24.79
C GLN A 111 15.25 4.36 26.23
N SER A 112 14.30 3.44 26.45
CA SER A 112 13.81 3.03 27.78
C SER A 112 14.35 1.66 28.17
#